data_AF-A0A7V7ZJV0-F1
#
_entry.id   AF-A0A7V7ZJV0-F1
#
_cell.length_a   1.000
_cell.length_b   1.000
_cell.length_c   1.000
_cell.angle_alpha   90.00
_cell.angle_beta   90.00
_cell.angle_gamma   90.00
#
_symmetry.space_group_name_H-M   'P 1'
#
loop_
_entity.id
_entity.type
_entity.pdbx_description
1 polymer ?
#
loop_
_entity_poly.entity_id
_entity_poly.type
_entity_poly.pdbx_seq_one_letter_code
_entity_poly.pdbx_strand_id
1 'polypeptide(L)'
;MSSLFRDPKRLLATIIAGVAGLIVLIDLVISLPQVGGIAQLLVNWAAIVTAVALVVGLINVVTSHVGRIRKRDSDWGYSVLLLAAMLITIIVGTIFSPVFSDDGSTGFVLPRSLIEKPIRAIFNTVYQPLASSFLALLAFFSLSAALRAVRKRSLDAIVIVVVALVVLLITAVPSLDMLPFVGSSIAWINDYLVLAGARGLLLGSAIGALVAGIRVLLGFDQPFLDR
;
A
#
# COMPACT_ATOMS: atom_id res chain seq x y z
N MET A 1 -29.99 -12.26 8.42
CA MET A 1 -29.69 -12.53 9.84
C MET A 1 -29.68 -14.04 10.05
N SER A 2 -28.61 -14.62 10.61
CA SER A 2 -28.49 -16.01 11.12
C SER A 2 -28.08 -17.20 10.21
N SER A 3 -27.11 -17.05 9.29
CA SER A 3 -26.29 -18.24 8.88
C SER A 3 -25.20 -18.58 9.91
N LEU A 4 -24.87 -17.64 10.80
CA LEU A 4 -23.80 -17.75 11.80
C LEU A 4 -24.06 -18.86 12.83
N PHE A 5 -25.33 -19.22 13.07
CA PHE A 5 -25.72 -20.29 13.99
C PHE A 5 -25.86 -21.67 13.34
N ARG A 6 -25.71 -21.78 12.01
CA ARG A 6 -25.87 -23.08 11.31
C ARG A 6 -24.59 -23.91 11.33
N ASP A 7 -23.42 -23.27 11.46
CA ASP A 7 -22.12 -23.92 11.42
C ASP A 7 -21.30 -23.61 12.68
N PRO A 8 -21.22 -24.54 13.66
CA PRO A 8 -20.55 -24.30 14.93
C PRO A 8 -19.05 -24.00 14.77
N LYS A 9 -18.41 -24.56 13.74
CA LYS A 9 -17.00 -24.30 13.42
C LYS A 9 -16.76 -22.85 12.99
N ARG A 10 -17.69 -22.25 12.24
CA ARG A 10 -17.60 -20.88 11.75
C ARG A 10 -17.80 -19.88 12.88
N LEU A 11 -18.79 -20.15 13.73
CA LEU A 11 -19.06 -19.36 14.93
C LEU A 11 -17.84 -19.36 15.87
N LEU A 12 -17.24 -20.53 16.11
CA LEU A 12 -16.03 -20.63 16.93
C LEU A 12 -14.86 -19.82 16.35
N ALA A 13 -14.57 -19.97 15.05
CA ALA A 13 -13.49 -19.22 14.41
C ALA A 13 -13.70 -17.70 14.47
N THR A 14 -14.92 -17.23 14.22
CA THR A 14 -15.27 -15.80 14.32
C THR A 14 -15.15 -15.28 15.75
N ILE A 15 -15.64 -16.03 16.75
CA ILE A 15 -15.52 -15.62 18.16
C ILE A 15 -14.06 -15.55 18.57
N ILE A 16 -13.25 -16.54 18.21
CA ILE A 16 -11.82 -16.56 18.55
C ILE A 16 -11.11 -15.37 17.90
N ALA A 17 -11.33 -15.12 16.61
CA ALA A 17 -10.72 -14.00 15.89
C ALA A 17 -11.18 -12.64 16.45
N GLY A 18 -12.47 -12.48 16.69
CA GLY A 18 -13.05 -11.26 17.24
C GLY A 18 -12.56 -10.95 18.65
N VAL A 19 -12.55 -11.95 19.54
CA VAL A 19 -12.04 -11.80 20.91
C VAL A 19 -10.54 -11.51 20.91
N ALA A 20 -9.75 -12.24 20.13
CA ALA A 20 -8.31 -11.99 20.02
C ALA A 20 -8.01 -10.57 19.53
N GLY A 21 -8.71 -10.11 18.48
CA GLY A 21 -8.56 -8.75 17.99
C GLY A 21 -9.00 -7.70 18.99
N LEU A 22 -10.11 -7.92 19.70
CA LEU A 22 -10.57 -7.01 20.77
C LEU A 22 -9.56 -6.88 21.90
N ILE A 23 -8.94 -7.99 22.33
CA ILE A 23 -7.89 -7.97 23.37
C ILE A 23 -6.73 -7.08 22.93
N VAL A 24 -6.25 -7.23 21.69
CA VAL A 24 -5.16 -6.42 21.14
C VAL A 24 -5.58 -4.94 21.02
N LEU A 25 -6.81 -4.65 20.57
CA LEU A 25 -7.31 -3.29 20.47
C LEU A 25 -7.47 -2.60 21.84
N ILE A 26 -7.90 -3.34 22.87
CA ILE A 26 -8.01 -2.82 24.24
C ILE A 26 -6.64 -2.47 24.79
N ASP A 27 -5.65 -3.35 24.58
CA ASP A 27 -4.27 -3.08 25.02
C ASP A 27 -3.67 -1.84 24.33
N LEU A 28 -3.96 -1.66 23.04
CA LEU A 28 -3.52 -0.50 22.26
C LEU A 28 -4.03 0.83 22.83
N VAL A 29 -5.25 0.86 23.38
CA VAL A 29 -5.89 2.11 23.85
C VAL A 29 -5.64 2.37 25.34
N ILE A 30 -5.68 1.32 26.17
CA ILE A 30 -5.72 1.46 27.63
C ILE A 30 -4.41 1.00 28.30
N SER A 31 -3.61 0.17 27.63
CA SER A 31 -2.29 -0.33 28.10
C SER A 31 -2.33 -0.89 29.53
N LEU A 32 -3.18 -1.90 29.76
CA LEU A 32 -3.31 -2.56 31.07
C LEU A 32 -2.24 -3.67 31.21
N PRO A 33 -1.44 -3.71 32.30
CA PRO A 33 -0.37 -4.70 32.46
C PRO A 33 -0.82 -6.17 32.35
N GLN A 34 -2.05 -6.47 32.79
CA GLN A 34 -2.62 -7.83 32.73
C GLN A 34 -3.08 -8.22 31.31
N VAL A 35 -3.50 -7.23 30.50
CA VAL A 35 -3.96 -7.44 29.11
C VAL A 35 -2.76 -7.48 28.16
N GLY A 36 -1.74 -6.65 28.41
CA GLY A 36 -0.55 -6.55 27.57
C GLY A 36 0.19 -7.87 27.37
N GLY A 37 0.29 -8.72 28.41
CA GLY A 37 0.91 -10.03 28.28
C GLY A 37 0.17 -10.96 27.29
N ILE A 38 -1.16 -10.95 27.32
CA ILE A 38 -1.99 -11.76 26.41
C ILE A 38 -2.00 -11.15 25.01
N ALA A 39 -2.13 -9.83 24.90
CA ALA A 39 -2.07 -9.12 23.63
C ALA A 39 -0.73 -9.37 22.93
N GLN A 40 0.40 -9.30 23.64
CA GLN A 40 1.71 -9.60 23.08
C GLN A 40 1.81 -11.04 22.60
N LEU A 41 1.27 -12.01 23.36
CA LEU A 41 1.24 -13.40 22.93
C LEU A 41 0.45 -13.56 21.62
N LEU A 42 -0.73 -12.94 21.52
CA LEU A 42 -1.56 -12.96 20.31
C LEU A 42 -0.86 -12.29 19.12
N VAL A 43 -0.18 -11.16 19.34
CA VAL A 43 0.61 -10.47 18.31
C VAL A 43 1.78 -11.32 17.85
N ASN A 44 2.47 -12.02 18.76
CA ASN A 44 3.56 -12.94 18.39
C ASN A 44 3.06 -14.10 17.53
N TRP A 45 1.92 -14.69 17.87
CA TRP A 45 1.28 -15.72 17.02
C TRP A 45 0.87 -15.15 15.67
N ALA A 46 0.27 -13.95 15.63
CA ALA A 46 -0.08 -13.28 14.39
C ALA A 46 1.16 -13.00 13.52
N ALA A 47 2.30 -12.65 14.12
CA ALA A 47 3.56 -12.46 13.42
C ALA A 47 4.07 -13.76 12.79
N ILE A 48 3.99 -14.89 13.50
CA ILE A 48 4.35 -16.22 12.96
C ILE A 48 3.44 -16.57 11.78
N VAL A 49 2.13 -16.41 11.94
CA VAL A 49 1.16 -16.67 10.86
C VAL A 49 1.41 -15.78 9.66
N THR A 50 1.72 -14.49 9.89
CA THR A 50 2.06 -13.52 8.83
C THR A 50 3.32 -13.95 8.09
N ALA A 51 4.36 -14.37 8.81
CA ALA A 51 5.60 -14.86 8.19
C ALA A 51 5.34 -16.08 7.29
N VAL A 52 4.56 -17.05 7.77
CA VAL A 52 4.16 -18.22 6.96
C VAL A 52 3.33 -17.79 5.75
N ALA A 53 2.37 -16.87 5.93
CA ALA A 53 1.54 -16.35 4.85
C ALA A 53 2.37 -15.63 3.77
N LEU A 54 3.41 -14.89 4.16
CA LEU A 54 4.34 -14.27 3.21
C LEU A 54 5.08 -15.32 2.39
N VAL A 55 5.55 -16.41 3.01
CA VAL A 55 6.21 -17.51 2.28
C VAL A 55 5.22 -18.16 1.30
N VAL A 56 3.98 -18.42 1.72
CA VAL A 56 2.93 -18.96 0.83
C VAL A 56 2.65 -18.01 -0.33
N GLY A 57 2.57 -16.70 -0.06
CA GLY A 57 2.39 -15.66 -1.08
C GLY A 57 3.54 -15.65 -2.08
N LEU A 58 4.79 -15.76 -1.61
CA LEU A 58 5.98 -15.86 -2.45
C LEU A 58 5.95 -17.10 -3.34
N ILE A 59 5.65 -18.26 -2.76
CA ILE A 59 5.52 -19.52 -3.51
C ILE A 59 4.43 -19.39 -4.57
N ASN A 60 3.29 -18.76 -4.27
CA ASN A 60 2.21 -18.57 -5.22
C ASN A 60 2.62 -17.69 -6.42
N VAL A 61 3.35 -16.60 -6.17
CA VAL A 61 3.89 -15.74 -7.24
C VAL A 61 4.92 -16.51 -8.07
N VAL A 62 5.86 -17.20 -7.44
CA VAL A 62 6.90 -17.96 -8.16
C VAL A 62 6.26 -19.06 -9.01
N THR A 63 5.38 -19.88 -8.44
CA THR A 63 4.79 -21.02 -9.14
C THR A 63 3.91 -20.58 -10.30
N SER A 64 3.08 -19.55 -10.13
CA SER A 64 2.24 -19.01 -11.20
C SER A 64 3.03 -18.43 -12.36
N HIS A 65 4.08 -17.65 -12.08
CA HIS A 65 4.90 -17.03 -13.12
C HIS A 65 5.89 -18.00 -13.78
N VAL A 66 6.47 -18.94 -13.03
CA VAL A 66 7.28 -20.03 -13.61
C VAL A 66 6.42 -20.90 -14.52
N GLY A 67 5.18 -21.20 -14.12
CA GLY A 67 4.22 -21.89 -14.98
C GLY A 67 3.98 -21.16 -16.30
N ARG A 68 3.75 -19.84 -16.26
CA ARG A 68 3.58 -18.98 -17.44
C ARG A 68 4.81 -18.99 -18.36
N ILE A 69 6.01 -18.95 -17.77
CA ILE A 69 7.28 -19.01 -18.52
C ILE A 69 7.46 -20.37 -19.19
N ARG A 70 7.21 -21.47 -18.48
CA ARG A 70 7.33 -22.83 -19.02
C ARG A 70 6.38 -23.09 -20.17
N LYS A 71 5.13 -22.58 -20.07
CA LYS A 71 4.11 -22.71 -21.12
C LYS A 71 4.30 -21.73 -22.28
N ARG A 72 5.21 -20.74 -22.14
CA ARG A 72 5.39 -19.62 -23.07
C ARG A 72 4.08 -18.94 -23.45
N ASP A 73 3.23 -18.70 -22.47
CA ASP A 73 1.99 -17.95 -22.68
C ASP A 73 2.29 -16.53 -23.20
N SER A 74 1.28 -15.85 -23.74
CA SER A 74 1.38 -14.42 -24.03
C SER A 74 1.90 -13.69 -22.80
N ASP A 75 2.83 -12.75 -22.98
CA ASP A 75 3.44 -11.94 -21.92
C ASP A 75 4.40 -12.69 -20.96
N TRP A 76 4.93 -13.87 -21.35
CA TRP A 76 5.92 -14.60 -20.55
C TRP A 76 7.18 -13.77 -20.22
N GLY A 77 7.59 -12.85 -21.10
CA GLY A 77 8.75 -11.97 -20.88
C GLY A 77 8.59 -11.08 -19.65
N TYR A 78 7.38 -10.56 -19.40
CA TYR A 78 7.10 -9.78 -18.20
C TYR A 78 7.16 -10.62 -16.92
N SER A 79 6.88 -11.92 -17.02
CA SER A 79 7.01 -12.84 -15.88
C SER A 79 8.48 -13.07 -15.52
N VAL A 80 9.38 -13.12 -16.51
CA VAL A 80 10.82 -13.19 -16.25
C VAL A 80 11.30 -11.93 -15.52
N LEU A 81 10.88 -10.76 -16.00
CA LEU A 81 11.25 -9.49 -15.38
C LEU A 81 10.76 -9.40 -13.93
N LEU A 82 9.51 -9.82 -13.67
CA LEU A 82 8.96 -9.86 -12.32
C LEU A 82 9.77 -10.76 -11.39
N LEU A 83 10.05 -12.00 -11.81
CA LEU A 83 10.82 -12.95 -10.99
C LEU A 83 12.26 -12.46 -10.75
N ALA A 84 12.89 -11.83 -11.74
CA ALA A 84 14.22 -11.24 -11.61
C ALA A 84 14.19 -10.05 -10.63
N ALA A 85 13.23 -9.14 -10.75
CA ALA A 85 13.08 -8.00 -9.84
C ALA A 85 12.81 -8.46 -8.40
N MET A 86 11.95 -9.49 -8.23
CA MET A 86 11.68 -10.11 -6.93
C MET A 86 12.94 -10.71 -6.32
N LEU A 87 13.71 -11.47 -7.09
CA LEU A 87 14.97 -12.06 -6.62
C LEU A 87 15.99 -10.99 -6.23
N ILE A 88 16.18 -9.96 -7.08
CA ILE A 88 17.08 -8.83 -6.79
C ILE A 88 16.65 -8.14 -5.50
N THR A 89 15.35 -7.88 -5.32
CA THR A 89 14.83 -7.22 -4.12
C THR A 89 15.06 -8.05 -2.87
N ILE A 90 14.85 -9.37 -2.93
CA ILE A 90 15.11 -10.28 -1.80
C ILE A 90 16.60 -10.32 -1.47
N ILE A 91 17.46 -10.50 -2.48
CA ILE A 91 18.93 -10.55 -2.31
C ILE A 91 19.42 -9.24 -1.69
N VAL A 92 19.03 -8.10 -2.26
CA VAL A 92 19.43 -6.78 -1.75
C VAL A 92 18.88 -6.55 -0.34
N GLY A 93 17.61 -6.90 -0.10
CA GLY A 93 16.96 -6.72 1.20
C GLY A 93 17.46 -7.66 2.30
N THR A 94 18.04 -8.82 1.99
CA THR A 94 18.47 -9.81 3.00
C THR A 94 19.98 -9.86 3.20
N ILE A 95 20.76 -9.77 2.12
CA ILE A 95 22.22 -9.87 2.19
C ILE A 95 22.83 -8.53 2.60
N PHE A 96 22.21 -7.42 2.18
CA PHE A 96 22.74 -6.08 2.46
C PHE A 96 22.02 -5.37 3.60
N SER A 97 20.91 -5.89 4.16
CA SER A 97 20.24 -5.26 5.31
C SER A 97 20.34 -6.15 6.56
N PRO A 98 21.01 -5.72 7.64
CA PRO A 98 20.92 -6.41 8.91
C PRO A 98 19.57 -6.07 9.54
N VAL A 99 18.80 -7.13 9.77
CA VAL A 99 17.54 -7.13 10.51
C VAL A 99 17.73 -6.39 11.84
N PHE A 100 16.86 -5.42 12.08
CA PHE A 100 16.66 -4.71 13.35
C PHE A 100 17.04 -5.56 14.56
N SER A 101 18.16 -5.23 15.19
CA SER A 101 18.54 -5.76 16.49
C SER A 101 18.93 -4.56 17.34
N ASP A 102 17.96 -4.02 18.07
CA ASP A 102 18.23 -3.06 19.16
C ASP A 102 18.91 -3.75 20.37
N ASP A 103 19.11 -5.07 20.30
CA ASP A 103 19.65 -5.90 21.39
C ASP A 103 20.93 -6.65 21.00
N GLY A 104 21.90 -5.95 20.41
CA GLY A 104 23.35 -6.24 20.51
C GLY A 104 23.89 -7.64 20.21
N SER A 105 23.09 -8.59 19.71
CA SER A 105 23.46 -10.00 19.62
C SER A 105 23.46 -10.52 18.18
N THR A 106 24.69 -10.77 17.73
CA THR A 106 25.13 -11.65 16.63
C THR A 106 24.29 -11.71 15.35
N GLY A 107 24.54 -10.74 14.48
CA GLY A 107 24.42 -10.85 13.02
C GLY A 107 25.48 -9.99 12.35
N PHE A 108 25.92 -10.31 11.14
CA PHE A 108 26.87 -9.51 10.37
C PHE A 108 26.28 -8.11 10.08
N VAL A 109 26.68 -7.10 10.85
CA VAL A 109 26.18 -5.73 10.72
C VAL A 109 27.03 -4.97 9.71
N LEU A 110 26.51 -4.77 8.49
CA LEU A 110 27.11 -3.79 7.57
C LEU A 110 26.83 -2.35 8.07
N PRO A 111 27.76 -1.40 7.86
CA PRO A 111 27.53 0.02 8.10
C PRO A 111 26.26 0.54 7.40
N ARG A 112 25.40 1.31 8.10
CA ARG A 112 24.13 1.90 7.56
C ARG A 112 24.29 2.57 6.18
N SER A 113 25.46 3.15 5.91
CA SER A 113 25.80 3.82 4.65
C SER A 113 25.98 2.90 3.43
N LEU A 114 26.24 1.60 3.63
CA LEU A 114 26.34 0.59 2.56
C LEU A 114 25.00 -0.07 2.21
N ILE A 115 23.95 0.22 3.00
CA ILE A 115 22.64 -0.45 2.98
C ILE A 115 21.57 0.46 2.37
N GLU A 116 21.56 1.73 2.77
CA GLU A 116 20.63 2.71 2.23
C GLU A 116 20.82 2.92 0.72
N LYS A 117 22.07 2.88 0.25
CA LYS A 117 22.42 3.15 -1.15
C LYS A 117 21.77 2.16 -2.13
N PRO A 118 21.91 0.83 -1.99
CA PRO A 118 21.32 -0.10 -2.95
C PRO A 118 19.79 -0.12 -2.90
N ILE A 119 19.16 -0.02 -1.73
CA ILE A 119 17.69 0.03 -1.62
C ILE A 119 17.15 1.32 -2.24
N ARG A 120 17.75 2.48 -1.92
CA ARG A 120 17.38 3.77 -2.55
C ARG A 120 17.64 3.73 -4.06
N ALA A 121 18.69 3.05 -4.53
CA ALA A 121 18.94 2.89 -5.96
C ALA A 121 17.82 2.09 -6.64
N ILE A 122 17.39 0.96 -6.09
CA ILE A 122 16.25 0.21 -6.63
C ILE A 122 14.98 1.07 -6.62
N PHE A 123 14.74 1.79 -5.53
CA PHE A 123 13.58 2.68 -5.42
C PHE A 123 13.59 3.78 -6.50
N ASN A 124 14.72 4.49 -6.65
CA ASN A 124 14.83 5.60 -7.60
C ASN A 124 14.93 5.14 -9.06
N THR A 125 15.49 3.97 -9.33
CA THR A 125 15.73 3.46 -10.69
C THR A 125 14.59 2.59 -11.21
N VAL A 126 13.90 1.86 -10.33
CA VAL A 126 12.84 0.91 -10.74
C VAL A 126 11.47 1.41 -10.29
N TYR A 127 11.28 1.60 -8.98
CA TYR A 127 9.96 1.92 -8.45
C TYR A 127 9.47 3.30 -8.89
N GLN A 128 10.30 4.34 -8.75
CA GLN A 128 9.92 5.72 -9.03
C GLN A 128 9.59 5.94 -10.53
N PRO A 129 10.35 5.43 -11.51
CA PRO A 129 10.00 5.57 -12.92
C PRO A 129 8.76 4.75 -13.33
N LEU A 130 8.56 3.58 -12.73
CA LEU A 130 7.33 2.80 -12.96
C LEU A 130 6.11 3.53 -12.40
N ALA A 131 6.21 4.04 -11.17
CA ALA A 131 5.15 4.82 -10.55
C ALA A 131 4.84 6.09 -11.35
N SER A 132 5.86 6.82 -11.81
CA SER A 132 5.67 8.00 -12.65
C SER A 132 5.03 7.66 -14.00
N SER A 133 5.39 6.52 -14.60
CA SER A 133 4.76 6.03 -15.84
C SER A 133 3.28 5.72 -15.63
N PHE A 134 2.92 5.07 -14.53
CA PHE A 134 1.51 4.83 -14.19
C PHE A 134 0.76 6.14 -13.92
N LEU A 135 1.37 7.09 -13.22
CA LEU A 135 0.77 8.41 -12.99
C LEU A 135 0.61 9.19 -14.30
N ALA A 136 1.56 9.08 -15.23
CA ALA A 136 1.46 9.70 -16.55
C ALA A 136 0.31 9.09 -17.37
N LEU A 137 0.14 7.77 -17.33
CA LEU A 137 -1.00 7.08 -17.95
C LEU A 137 -2.32 7.51 -17.32
N LEU A 138 -2.39 7.58 -15.98
CA LEU A 138 -3.57 8.08 -15.26
C LEU A 138 -3.89 9.53 -15.62
N ALA A 139 -2.89 10.40 -15.70
CA ALA A 139 -3.06 11.77 -16.12
C ALA A 139 -3.59 11.86 -17.56
N PHE A 140 -3.03 11.06 -18.49
CA PHE A 140 -3.51 10.98 -19.87
C PHE A 140 -4.96 10.49 -19.96
N PHE A 141 -5.31 9.42 -19.24
CA PHE A 141 -6.68 8.91 -19.22
C PHE A 141 -7.66 9.87 -18.55
N SER A 142 -7.25 10.53 -17.47
CA SER A 142 -8.04 11.55 -16.79
C SER A 142 -8.30 12.75 -17.71
N LEU A 143 -7.28 13.22 -18.43
CA LEU A 143 -7.42 14.26 -19.45
C LEU A 143 -8.36 13.82 -20.58
N SER A 144 -8.20 12.61 -21.10
CA SER A 144 -9.09 12.07 -22.13
C SER A 144 -10.55 12.00 -21.66
N ALA A 145 -10.78 11.54 -20.42
CA ALA A 145 -12.10 11.51 -19.80
C ALA A 145 -12.66 12.93 -19.58
N ALA A 146 -11.84 13.88 -19.15
CA ALA A 146 -12.22 15.28 -18.97
C ALA A 146 -12.61 15.94 -20.30
N LEU A 147 -11.82 15.74 -21.37
CA LEU A 147 -12.16 16.22 -22.72
C LEU A 147 -13.45 15.57 -23.24
N ARG A 148 -13.67 14.28 -22.95
CA ARG A 148 -14.94 13.60 -23.26
C ARG A 148 -16.11 14.18 -22.46
N ALA A 149 -15.90 14.56 -21.21
CA ALA A 149 -16.91 15.20 -20.37
C ALA A 149 -17.26 16.61 -20.87
N VAL A 150 -16.27 17.41 -21.30
CA VAL A 150 -16.49 18.73 -21.92
C VAL A 150 -17.31 18.63 -23.20
N ARG A 151 -17.14 17.56 -23.97
CA ARG A 151 -17.95 17.32 -25.17
C ARG A 151 -19.45 17.17 -24.87
N LYS A 152 -19.84 16.81 -23.64
CA LYS A 152 -21.26 16.80 -23.22
C LYS A 152 -21.87 18.20 -23.09
N ARG A 153 -21.08 19.27 -23.28
CA ARG A 153 -21.50 20.69 -23.32
C ARG A 153 -22.32 21.15 -22.10
N SER A 154 -22.10 20.56 -20.92
CA SER A 154 -22.63 21.14 -19.69
C SER A 154 -21.71 22.26 -19.21
N LEU A 155 -22.32 23.36 -18.74
CA LEU A 155 -21.58 24.50 -18.20
C LEU A 155 -20.64 24.07 -17.05
N ASP A 156 -21.12 23.18 -16.18
CA ASP A 156 -20.35 22.67 -15.05
C ASP A 156 -19.07 21.93 -15.50
N ALA A 157 -19.15 21.11 -16.55
CA ALA A 157 -18.00 20.36 -17.04
C ALA A 157 -16.94 21.28 -17.67
N ILE A 158 -17.37 22.33 -18.37
CA ILE A 158 -16.46 23.33 -18.96
C ILE A 158 -15.73 24.08 -17.85
N VAL A 159 -16.45 24.53 -16.81
CA VAL A 159 -15.84 25.26 -15.68
C VAL A 159 -14.78 24.40 -15.00
N ILE A 160 -15.10 23.14 -14.69
CA ILE A 160 -14.15 22.21 -14.03
C ILE A 160 -12.89 22.02 -14.88
N VAL A 161 -13.02 21.83 -16.20
CA VAL A 161 -11.86 21.62 -17.07
C VAL A 161 -11.02 22.87 -17.24
N VAL A 162 -11.64 24.06 -17.33
CA VAL A 162 -10.89 25.32 -17.39
C VAL A 162 -10.09 25.52 -16.10
N VAL A 163 -10.70 25.30 -14.93
CA VAL A 163 -10.01 25.41 -13.64
C VAL A 163 -8.87 24.39 -13.55
N ALA A 164 -9.10 23.13 -13.93
CA ALA A 164 -8.07 22.10 -13.92
C ALA A 164 -6.91 22.42 -14.87
N LEU A 165 -7.20 22.96 -16.06
CA LEU A 165 -6.19 23.37 -17.03
C LEU A 165 -5.35 24.54 -16.51
N VAL A 166 -5.98 25.54 -15.89
CA VAL A 166 -5.29 26.68 -15.28
C VAL A 166 -4.34 26.20 -14.18
N VAL A 167 -4.82 25.36 -13.25
CA VAL A 167 -3.98 24.80 -12.17
C VAL A 167 -2.83 23.95 -12.74
N LEU A 168 -3.08 23.16 -13.78
CA LEU A 168 -2.05 22.33 -14.42
C LEU A 168 -0.96 23.18 -15.09
N LEU A 169 -1.34 24.23 -15.83
CA LEU A 169 -0.38 25.12 -16.49
C LEU A 169 0.46 25.90 -15.48
N ILE A 170 -0.18 26.35 -14.40
CA ILE A 170 0.46 27.05 -13.30
C ILE A 170 1.51 26.16 -12.60
N THR A 171 1.22 24.87 -12.42
CA THR A 171 2.14 23.92 -11.75
C THR A 171 3.22 23.35 -12.67
N ALA A 172 3.00 23.33 -13.99
CA ALA A 172 3.93 22.74 -14.95
C ALA A 172 5.05 23.69 -15.43
N VAL A 173 4.97 24.99 -15.14
CA VAL A 173 5.94 26.01 -15.64
C VAL A 173 6.71 26.65 -14.48
N PRO A 174 7.92 26.15 -14.14
CA PRO A 174 8.71 26.63 -13.01
C PRO A 174 9.15 28.10 -13.11
N SER A 175 9.17 28.68 -14.32
CA SER A 175 9.57 30.07 -14.53
C SER A 175 8.51 31.09 -14.09
N LEU A 176 7.28 30.66 -13.78
CA LEU A 176 6.22 31.53 -13.30
C LEU A 176 6.31 31.84 -11.80
N ASP A 177 7.13 31.10 -11.04
CA ASP A 177 7.39 31.35 -9.62
C ASP A 177 8.10 32.69 -9.37
N MET A 178 8.74 33.25 -10.40
CA MET A 178 9.41 34.55 -10.34
C MET A 178 8.43 35.74 -10.30
N LEU A 179 7.15 35.51 -10.61
CA LEU A 179 6.11 36.53 -10.48
C LEU A 179 5.50 36.45 -9.06
N PRO A 180 5.62 37.50 -8.23
CA PRO A 180 5.29 37.43 -6.80
C PRO A 180 3.83 37.05 -6.48
N PHE A 181 2.89 37.41 -7.36
CA PHE A 181 1.47 37.05 -7.20
C PHE A 181 1.17 35.60 -7.64
N VAL A 182 1.89 35.10 -8.64
CA VAL A 182 1.68 33.76 -9.19
C VAL A 182 2.36 32.71 -8.31
N GLY A 183 3.62 32.95 -7.91
CA GLY A 183 4.37 32.05 -7.03
C GLY A 183 3.73 31.89 -5.64
N SER A 184 3.19 32.95 -5.04
CA SER A 184 2.48 32.84 -3.75
C SER A 184 1.19 32.02 -3.84
N SER A 185 0.45 32.16 -4.94
CA SER A 185 -0.75 31.37 -5.21
C SER A 185 -0.41 29.88 -5.43
N ILE A 186 0.67 29.60 -6.16
CA ILE A 186 1.19 28.23 -6.37
C ILE A 186 1.59 27.59 -5.04
N ALA A 187 2.38 28.32 -4.23
CA ALA A 187 2.83 27.83 -2.92
C ALA A 187 1.63 27.50 -2.02
N TRP A 188 0.64 28.39 -1.95
CA TRP A 188 -0.58 28.13 -1.18
C TRP A 188 -1.35 26.89 -1.67
N ILE A 189 -1.50 26.71 -2.98
CA ILE A 189 -2.16 25.52 -3.54
C ILE A 189 -1.40 24.24 -3.15
N ASN A 190 -0.08 24.24 -3.25
CA ASN A 190 0.73 23.06 -2.92
C ASN A 190 0.71 22.74 -1.41
N ASP A 191 0.95 23.74 -0.56
CA ASP A 191 1.11 23.57 0.88
C ASP A 191 -0.21 23.23 1.58
N TYR A 192 -1.34 23.73 1.06
CA TYR A 192 -2.64 23.50 1.66
C TYR A 192 -3.46 22.49 0.86
N LEU A 193 -3.76 22.74 -0.42
CA LEU A 193 -4.74 21.94 -1.15
C LEU A 193 -4.18 20.59 -1.61
N VAL A 194 -3.01 20.58 -2.25
CA VAL A 194 -2.37 19.33 -2.72
C VAL A 194 -1.97 18.46 -1.53
N LEU A 195 -1.34 19.07 -0.51
CA LEU A 195 -0.94 18.35 0.69
C LEU A 195 -2.16 17.83 1.49
N ALA A 196 -3.25 18.60 1.58
CA ALA A 196 -4.49 18.12 2.20
C ALA A 196 -5.09 16.95 1.41
N GLY A 197 -5.09 17.00 0.07
CA GLY A 197 -5.53 15.90 -0.77
C GLY A 197 -4.70 14.62 -0.54
N ALA A 198 -3.38 14.74 -0.55
CA ALA A 198 -2.47 13.62 -0.28
C ALA A 198 -2.68 13.01 1.12
N ARG A 199 -2.79 13.85 2.15
CA ARG A 199 -3.10 13.40 3.52
C ARG A 199 -4.49 12.78 3.61
N GLY A 200 -5.48 13.34 2.92
CA GLY A 200 -6.83 12.80 2.83
C GLY A 200 -6.86 11.40 2.21
N LEU A 201 -6.09 11.16 1.15
CA LEU A 201 -5.94 9.83 0.56
C LEU A 201 -5.26 8.85 1.51
N LEU A 202 -4.18 9.27 2.19
CA LEU A 202 -3.48 8.44 3.17
C LEU A 202 -4.41 8.05 4.33
N LEU A 203 -5.09 9.02 4.93
CA LEU A 203 -6.06 8.79 6.00
C LEU A 203 -7.24 7.94 5.52
N GLY A 204 -7.77 8.21 4.34
CA GLY A 204 -8.85 7.43 3.74
C GLY A 204 -8.46 5.97 3.53
N SER A 205 -7.24 5.72 3.03
CA SER A 205 -6.73 4.35 2.87
C SER A 205 -6.54 3.64 4.22
N ALA A 206 -6.04 4.35 5.23
CA ALA A 206 -5.86 3.80 6.57
C ALA A 206 -7.21 3.47 7.25
N ILE A 207 -8.19 4.37 7.15
CA ILE A 207 -9.54 4.13 7.65
C ILE A 207 -10.19 2.96 6.89
N GLY A 208 -10.01 2.89 5.57
CA GLY A 208 -10.50 1.77 4.76
C GLY A 208 -9.94 0.43 5.22
N ALA A 209 -8.63 0.37 5.50
CA ALA A 209 -7.99 -0.82 6.06
C ALA A 209 -8.51 -1.16 7.48
N LEU A 210 -8.72 -0.16 8.34
CA LEU A 210 -9.33 -0.34 9.66
C LEU A 210 -10.75 -0.89 9.57
N VAL A 211 -11.58 -0.35 8.68
CA VAL A 211 -12.96 -0.82 8.46
C VAL A 211 -12.96 -2.27 7.96
N ALA A 212 -12.08 -2.61 7.02
CA ALA A 212 -11.92 -3.99 6.56
C ALA A 212 -11.51 -4.92 7.73
N GLY A 213 -10.55 -4.49 8.56
CA GLY A 213 -10.14 -5.23 9.77
C GLY A 213 -11.30 -5.43 10.75
N ILE A 214 -12.06 -4.38 11.08
CA ILE A 214 -13.21 -4.45 11.98
C ILE A 214 -14.29 -5.38 11.40
N ARG A 215 -14.58 -5.33 10.11
CA ARG A 215 -15.55 -6.23 9.47
C ARG A 215 -15.16 -7.69 9.61
N VAL A 216 -13.87 -8.00 9.49
CA VAL A 216 -13.33 -9.34 9.73
C VAL A 216 -13.45 -9.73 11.21
N LEU A 217 -13.11 -8.83 12.14
CA LEU A 217 -13.20 -9.08 13.59
C LEU A 217 -14.64 -9.32 14.05
N LEU A 218 -15.61 -8.58 13.51
CA LEU A 218 -17.03 -8.75 13.79
C LEU A 218 -17.65 -9.93 13.03
N GLY A 219 -16.89 -10.56 12.12
CA GLY A 219 -17.32 -11.73 11.36
C GLY A 219 -18.27 -11.43 10.22
N PHE A 220 -18.35 -10.17 9.77
CA PHE A 220 -19.09 -9.80 8.56
C PHE A 220 -18.41 -10.34 7.30
N ASP A 221 -17.07 -10.36 7.30
CA ASP A 221 -16.26 -10.93 6.23
C ASP A 221 -15.46 -12.12 6.77
N GLN A 222 -15.60 -13.31 6.18
CA GLN A 222 -15.03 -14.57 6.67
C GLN A 222 -14.04 -15.19 5.67
N PRO A 223 -12.88 -14.56 5.40
CA PRO A 223 -11.93 -15.01 4.37
C PRO A 223 -11.33 -16.40 4.66
N PHE A 224 -11.44 -16.89 5.89
CA PHE A 224 -10.88 -18.17 6.33
C PHE A 224 -11.77 -19.39 6.03
N LEU A 225 -12.98 -19.17 5.48
CA LEU A 225 -14.03 -20.19 5.38
C LEU A 225 -14.58 -20.39 3.95
N ASP A 226 -14.07 -19.65 2.96
CA ASP A 226 -14.51 -19.73 1.55
C ASP A 226 -13.93 -20.93 0.77
N ARG A 227 -13.59 -22.03 1.44
CA ARG A 227 -13.23 -23.32 0.82
C ARG A 227 -13.77 -24.51 1.60
#